data_AF-A8G5W2-F1
#
_entry.id   AF-A8G5W2-F1
#
_cell.length_a   1.000
_cell.length_b   1.000
_cell.length_c   1.000
_cell.angle_alpha   90.00
_cell.angle_beta   90.00
_cell.angle_gamma   90.00
#
_symmetry.space_group_name_H-M   'P 1'
#
loop_
_entity.id
_entity.type
_entity.pdbx_description
1 polymer ?
#
loop_
_entity_poly.entity_id
_entity_poly.type
_entity_poly.pdbx_seq_one_letter_code
_entity_poly.pdbx_strand_id
1 'polypeptide(L)'
;MVKEFFGINLMEINKLVDLNNCRTAPQLSNSQEKKLLEELELILFNTDWITIGIMAPSDNRAIEALQSISKKYSSIKFRDLSSLHADGYVFLKANQKTGNVFVRSENGLGEGILITCQYNEDNKDSNTFGPLPLDFFR
;
A
#
# COMPACT_ATOMS: atom_id res chain seq x y z
N MET A 1 40.10 14.83 -17.40
CA MET A 1 38.82 15.27 -18.00
C MET A 1 38.18 14.06 -18.67
N VAL A 2 37.34 13.32 -17.93
CA VAL A 2 36.46 12.29 -18.50
C VAL A 2 35.08 12.55 -17.92
N LYS A 3 34.14 12.71 -18.84
CA LYS A 3 32.79 13.23 -18.69
C LYS A 3 31.93 12.38 -17.76
N GLU A 4 31.08 13.10 -17.03
CA GLU A 4 29.88 12.66 -16.31
C GLU A 4 29.19 11.44 -16.94
N PHE A 5 29.01 10.38 -16.14
CA PHE A 5 28.07 9.30 -16.41
C PHE A 5 26.92 9.40 -15.41
N PHE A 6 25.76 9.80 -15.93
CA PHE A 6 24.41 9.63 -15.40
C PHE A 6 24.13 10.08 -13.95
N GLY A 7 23.71 11.33 -13.81
CA GLY A 7 22.84 11.75 -12.71
C GLY A 7 21.51 11.01 -12.78
N ILE A 8 21.44 9.83 -12.18
CA ILE A 8 20.19 9.30 -11.64
C ILE A 8 20.20 9.74 -10.19
N ASN A 9 19.47 10.80 -9.88
CA ASN A 9 19.11 11.06 -8.49
C ASN A 9 18.21 9.87 -8.10
N LEU A 10 18.81 8.82 -7.52
CA LEU A 10 18.06 7.74 -6.87
C LEU A 10 17.24 8.44 -5.80
N MET A 11 15.97 8.70 -6.13
CA MET A 11 15.09 9.51 -5.29
C MET A 11 15.03 8.82 -3.93
N GLU A 12 15.68 9.42 -2.94
CA GLU A 12 15.78 8.83 -1.62
C GLU A 12 14.41 8.94 -0.96
N ILE A 13 13.71 7.82 -0.85
CA ILE A 13 12.40 7.75 -0.21
C ILE A 13 12.57 8.05 1.28
N ASN A 14 12.07 9.19 1.69
CA ASN A 14 12.26 9.73 3.04
C ASN A 14 10.94 10.04 3.75
N LYS A 15 9.86 10.21 2.98
CA LYS A 15 8.49 10.48 3.43
C LYS A 15 7.50 9.71 2.56
N LEU A 16 6.28 9.51 3.05
CA LEU A 16 5.23 8.83 2.30
C LEU A 16 4.90 9.52 0.97
N VAL A 17 4.97 10.86 0.92
CA VAL A 17 4.73 11.62 -0.31
C VAL A 17 5.72 11.30 -1.43
N ASP A 18 6.92 10.84 -1.10
CA ASP A 18 7.94 10.49 -2.10
C ASP A 18 7.50 9.25 -2.91
N LEU A 19 6.67 8.38 -2.32
CA LEU A 19 6.13 7.19 -2.98
C LEU A 19 5.13 7.51 -4.09
N ASN A 20 4.51 8.71 -4.09
CA ASN A 20 3.52 9.10 -5.09
C ASN A 20 4.09 9.13 -6.52
N ASN A 21 5.41 9.20 -6.66
CA ASN A 21 6.10 9.16 -7.95
C ASN A 21 6.43 7.74 -8.42
N CYS A 22 6.17 6.72 -7.59
CA CYS A 22 6.49 5.34 -7.86
C CYS A 22 5.29 4.61 -8.46
N ARG A 23 5.49 3.91 -9.58
CA ARG A 23 4.50 2.95 -10.11
C ARG A 23 4.57 1.60 -9.39
N THR A 24 5.76 1.19 -8.99
CA THR A 24 6.03 -0.04 -8.23
C THR A 24 6.74 0.34 -6.94
N ALA A 25 6.43 -0.35 -5.85
CA ALA A 25 7.05 -0.17 -4.56
C ALA A 25 8.57 -0.21 -4.68
N PRO A 26 9.28 0.83 -4.22
CA PRO A 26 10.73 0.83 -4.21
C PRO A 26 11.25 -0.17 -3.18
N GLN A 27 12.51 -0.58 -3.34
CA GLN A 27 13.24 -1.26 -2.27
C GLN A 27 13.54 -0.24 -1.17
N LEU A 28 13.21 -0.57 0.06
CA LEU A 28 13.42 0.27 1.23
C LEU A 28 14.43 -0.39 2.16
N SER A 29 15.27 0.41 2.80
CA SER A 29 16.05 -0.04 3.95
C SER A 29 15.19 -0.08 5.21
N ASN A 30 15.59 -0.87 6.21
CA ASN A 30 14.87 -0.97 7.48
C ASN A 30 14.64 0.39 8.16
N SER A 31 15.58 1.33 8.02
CA SER A 31 15.44 2.68 8.58
C SER A 31 14.37 3.50 7.84
N GLN A 32 14.29 3.36 6.51
CA GLN A 32 13.24 3.98 5.71
C GLN A 32 11.88 3.38 6.05
N GLU A 33 11.77 2.05 6.12
CA GLU A 33 10.51 1.39 6.47
C GLU A 33 9.99 1.86 7.83
N LYS A 34 10.86 1.88 8.84
CA LYS A 34 10.49 2.36 10.18
C LYS A 34 9.98 3.80 10.15
N LYS A 35 10.68 4.70 9.45
CA LYS A 35 10.32 6.11 9.35
C LYS A 35 8.98 6.32 8.63
N LEU A 36 8.77 5.63 7.51
CA LEU A 36 7.52 5.69 6.77
C LEU A 36 6.35 5.09 7.56
N LEU A 37 6.61 4.04 8.33
CA LEU A 37 5.60 3.44 9.20
C LEU A 37 5.18 4.40 10.31
N GLU A 38 6.13 5.06 10.98
CA GLU A 38 5.84 6.07 12.00
C GLU A 38 5.00 7.22 11.42
N GLU A 39 5.34 7.71 10.21
CA GLU A 39 4.55 8.72 9.50
C GLU A 39 3.13 8.23 9.18
N LEU A 40 3.01 6.99 8.69
CA LEU A 40 1.73 6.38 8.33
C LEU A 40 0.83 6.23 9.57
N GLU A 41 1.38 5.79 10.70
CA GLU A 41 0.61 5.60 11.93
C GLU A 41 0.04 6.91 12.47
N LEU A 42 0.78 8.01 12.37
CA LEU A 42 0.27 9.35 12.71
C LEU A 42 -0.91 9.78 11.82
N ILE A 43 -0.87 9.43 10.54
CA ILE A 43 -1.95 9.72 9.59
C ILE A 43 -3.16 8.83 9.88
N LEU A 44 -2.95 7.53 10.08
CA LEU A 44 -4.00 6.57 10.39
C LEU A 44 -4.74 6.92 11.69
N PHE A 45 -4.03 7.44 12.69
CA PHE A 45 -4.63 7.90 13.94
C PHE A 45 -5.71 8.99 13.74
N ASN A 46 -5.55 9.83 12.71
CA ASN A 46 -6.48 10.93 12.39
C ASN A 46 -7.46 10.58 11.27
N THR A 47 -7.55 9.30 10.90
CA THR A 47 -8.33 8.79 9.77
C THR A 47 -9.52 7.98 10.27
N ASP A 48 -10.71 8.23 9.71
CA ASP A 48 -11.93 7.55 10.16
C ASP A 48 -11.99 6.11 9.69
N TRP A 49 -11.58 5.86 8.45
CA TRP A 49 -11.49 4.54 7.85
C TRP A 49 -10.57 4.56 6.63
N ILE A 50 -10.12 3.39 6.18
CA ILE A 50 -9.25 3.27 5.01
C ILE A 50 -9.84 2.38 3.91
N THR A 51 -9.36 2.59 2.68
CA THR A 51 -9.34 1.54 1.67
C THR A 51 -7.91 1.12 1.39
N ILE A 52 -7.72 -0.17 1.12
CA ILE A 52 -6.42 -0.76 0.78
C ILE A 52 -6.51 -1.26 -0.66
N GLY A 53 -5.60 -0.79 -1.51
CA GLY A 53 -5.35 -1.34 -2.84
C GLY A 53 -4.06 -2.15 -2.81
N ILE A 54 -4.04 -3.35 -3.38
CA ILE A 54 -2.83 -4.18 -3.43
C ILE A 54 -2.63 -4.66 -4.86
N MET A 55 -1.48 -4.31 -5.43
CA MET A 55 -1.03 -4.75 -6.75
C MET A 55 0.01 -5.83 -6.51
N ALA A 56 -0.23 -7.05 -6.98
CA ALA A 56 0.60 -8.20 -6.63
C ALA A 56 0.71 -9.20 -7.79
N PRO A 57 1.75 -10.06 -7.80
CA PRO A 57 1.92 -11.09 -8.83
C PRO A 57 0.95 -12.27 -8.71
N SER A 58 0.17 -12.37 -7.61
CA SER A 58 -0.90 -13.35 -7.44
C SER A 58 -1.91 -12.92 -6.36
N ASP A 59 -3.10 -13.53 -6.39
CA ASP A 59 -4.11 -13.41 -5.35
C ASP A 59 -3.57 -13.78 -3.95
N ASN A 60 -2.83 -14.87 -3.84
CA ASN A 60 -2.18 -15.30 -2.59
C ASN A 60 -1.26 -14.22 -2.02
N ARG A 61 -0.45 -13.58 -2.86
CA ARG A 61 0.46 -12.51 -2.43
C ARG A 61 -0.28 -11.25 -2.00
N ALA A 62 -1.39 -10.92 -2.66
CA ALA A 62 -2.25 -9.82 -2.24
C ALA A 62 -2.96 -10.13 -0.90
N ILE A 63 -3.44 -11.36 -0.71
CA ILE A 63 -4.10 -11.81 0.51
C ILE A 63 -3.11 -11.83 1.68
N GLU A 64 -1.89 -12.33 1.50
CA GLU A 64 -0.81 -12.29 2.50
C GLU A 64 -0.52 -10.86 2.97
N ALA A 65 -0.43 -9.91 2.03
CA ALA A 65 -0.21 -8.50 2.34
C ALA A 65 -1.40 -7.89 3.10
N LEU A 66 -2.64 -8.23 2.74
CA LEU A 66 -3.82 -7.76 3.48
C LEU A 66 -3.89 -8.34 4.91
N GLN A 67 -3.51 -9.61 5.06
CA GLN A 67 -3.47 -10.29 6.35
C GLN A 67 -2.41 -9.71 7.28
N SER A 68 -1.23 -9.33 6.77
CA SER A 68 -0.18 -8.68 7.58
C SER A 68 -0.65 -7.35 8.15
N ILE A 69 -1.36 -6.54 7.36
CA ILE A 69 -2.00 -5.30 7.83
C ILE A 69 -2.99 -5.58 8.96
N SER A 70 -3.88 -6.57 8.78
CA SER A 70 -4.89 -6.94 9.77
C SER A 70 -4.26 -7.52 11.06
N LYS A 71 -3.10 -8.18 10.94
CA LYS A 71 -2.33 -8.70 12.08
C LYS A 71 -1.68 -7.55 12.86
N LYS A 72 -1.16 -6.53 12.18
CA LYS A 72 -0.53 -5.37 12.80
C LYS A 72 -1.53 -4.45 13.48
N TYR A 73 -2.66 -4.19 12.81
CA TYR A 73 -3.70 -3.30 13.30
C TYR A 73 -4.99 -4.08 13.58
N SER A 74 -5.19 -4.47 14.84
CA SER A 74 -6.34 -5.29 15.26
C SER A 74 -7.71 -4.64 15.00
N SER A 75 -7.76 -3.31 14.84
CA SER A 75 -8.95 -2.54 14.46
C SER A 75 -9.29 -2.61 12.96
N ILE A 76 -8.33 -3.03 12.13
CA ILE A 76 -8.50 -3.19 10.68
C ILE A 76 -8.82 -4.66 10.43
N LYS A 77 -10.10 -4.94 10.13
CA LYS A 77 -10.58 -6.27 9.81
C LYS A 77 -11.40 -6.25 8.54
N PHE A 78 -11.29 -7.35 7.80
CA PHE A 78 -12.06 -7.58 6.59
C PHE A 78 -12.87 -8.85 6.73
N ARG A 79 -13.89 -9.00 5.89
CA ARG A 79 -14.69 -10.23 5.82
C ARG A 79 -13.83 -11.40 5.33
N ASP A 80 -14.43 -12.58 5.33
CA ASP A 80 -13.78 -13.81 4.91
C ASP A 80 -13.10 -13.67 3.54
N LEU A 81 -11.82 -14.04 3.50
CA LEU A 81 -10.96 -13.96 2.33
C LEU A 81 -10.90 -15.30 1.57
N SER A 82 -11.48 -16.37 2.12
CA SER A 82 -11.36 -17.74 1.61
C SER A 82 -11.93 -17.95 0.19
N SER A 83 -12.87 -17.08 -0.22
CA SER A 83 -13.52 -17.13 -1.54
C SER A 83 -12.85 -16.23 -2.59
N LEU A 84 -11.82 -15.47 -2.21
CA LEU A 84 -11.10 -14.61 -3.14
C LEU A 84 -10.19 -15.45 -4.04
N HIS A 85 -10.36 -15.29 -5.35
CA HIS A 85 -9.53 -15.96 -6.33
C HIS A 85 -9.40 -15.14 -7.60
N ALA A 86 -8.19 -15.07 -8.15
CA ALA A 86 -7.91 -14.50 -9.46
C ALA A 86 -6.57 -15.02 -10.00
N ASP A 87 -6.49 -15.23 -11.31
CA ASP A 87 -5.29 -15.74 -11.96
C ASP A 87 -4.28 -14.63 -12.31
N GLY A 88 -2.99 -14.96 -12.23
CA GLY A 88 -1.90 -14.09 -12.66
C GLY A 88 -1.71 -12.85 -11.79
N TYR A 89 -1.26 -11.74 -12.38
CA TYR A 89 -1.16 -10.46 -11.67
C TYR A 89 -2.55 -9.97 -11.27
N VAL A 90 -2.66 -9.41 -10.08
CA VAL A 90 -3.95 -9.02 -9.50
C VAL A 90 -3.95 -7.59 -8.97
N PHE A 91 -5.17 -7.05 -8.91
CA PHE A 91 -5.51 -5.93 -8.06
C PHE A 91 -6.53 -6.37 -7.00
N LEU A 92 -6.16 -6.29 -5.74
CA LEU A 92 -7.06 -6.47 -4.61
C LEU A 92 -7.50 -5.10 -4.08
N LYS A 93 -8.80 -4.94 -3.82
CA LYS A 93 -9.37 -3.76 -3.16
C LYS A 93 -10.12 -4.20 -1.90
N ALA A 94 -9.68 -3.70 -0.76
CA ALA A 94 -10.34 -3.88 0.53
C ALA A 94 -10.89 -2.55 1.05
N ASN A 95 -12.12 -2.55 1.54
CA ASN A 95 -12.78 -1.36 2.07
C ASN A 95 -13.12 -1.58 3.55
N GLN A 96 -12.45 -0.87 4.46
CA GLN A 96 -12.61 -1.07 5.89
C GLN A 96 -14.03 -0.72 6.37
N LYS A 97 -14.64 0.34 5.82
CA LYS A 97 -15.99 0.80 6.21
C LYS A 97 -17.07 -0.27 6.00
N THR A 98 -16.95 -1.06 4.95
CA THR A 98 -17.91 -2.14 4.63
C THR A 98 -17.39 -3.52 5.03
N GLY A 99 -16.09 -3.66 5.27
CA GLY A 99 -15.37 -4.92 5.41
C GLY A 99 -15.24 -5.72 4.10
N ASN A 100 -15.73 -5.20 2.97
CA ASN A 100 -15.73 -5.92 1.71
C ASN A 100 -14.33 -5.97 1.10
N VAL A 101 -14.03 -7.11 0.46
CA VAL A 101 -12.80 -7.33 -0.30
C VAL A 101 -13.14 -7.91 -1.66
N PHE A 102 -12.44 -7.45 -2.67
CA PHE A 102 -12.56 -7.93 -4.05
C PHE A 102 -11.16 -8.09 -4.63
N VAL A 103 -10.96 -9.12 -5.44
CA VAL A 103 -9.73 -9.34 -6.20
C VAL A 103 -10.10 -9.56 -7.67
N ARG A 104 -9.27 -9.04 -8.59
CA ARG A 104 -9.35 -9.32 -10.02
C ARG A 104 -7.97 -9.49 -10.62
N SER A 105 -7.89 -10.24 -11.70
CA SER A 105 -6.72 -10.25 -12.57
C SER A 105 -6.55 -8.89 -13.23
N GLU A 106 -5.37 -8.30 -13.11
CA GLU A 106 -5.03 -7.03 -13.74
C GLU A 106 -3.51 -6.91 -13.96
N ASN A 107 -3.12 -6.72 -15.21
CA ASN A 107 -1.72 -6.64 -15.60
C ASN A 107 -1.25 -5.18 -15.69
N GLY A 108 0.04 -4.95 -15.43
CA GLY A 108 0.68 -3.67 -15.68
C GLY A 108 0.37 -2.57 -14.66
N LEU A 109 -0.08 -2.90 -13.44
CA LEU A 109 -0.24 -1.89 -12.38
C LEU A 109 1.05 -1.59 -11.60
N GLY A 110 2.06 -2.44 -11.72
CA GLY A 110 3.20 -2.44 -10.80
C GLY A 110 2.94 -3.38 -9.63
N GLU A 111 3.72 -3.26 -8.56
CA GLU A 111 3.56 -4.06 -7.34
C GLU A 111 3.62 -3.17 -6.10
N GLY A 112 2.80 -3.47 -5.09
CA GLY A 112 2.82 -2.78 -3.79
C GLY A 112 1.44 -2.51 -3.22
N ILE A 113 1.44 -1.85 -2.06
CA ILE A 113 0.26 -1.54 -1.24
C ILE A 113 -0.03 -0.05 -1.33
N LEU A 114 -1.28 0.30 -1.63
CA LEU A 114 -1.83 1.64 -1.56
C LEU A 114 -2.76 1.72 -0.35
N ILE A 115 -2.59 2.74 0.48
CA ILE A 115 -3.46 3.05 1.61
C ILE A 115 -4.15 4.38 1.33
N THR A 116 -5.47 4.35 1.13
CA THR A 116 -6.26 5.58 1.00
C THR A 116 -6.99 5.86 2.30
N CYS A 117 -6.65 6.98 2.92
CA CYS A 117 -7.30 7.51 4.11
C CYS A 117 -8.60 8.23 3.72
N GLN A 118 -9.67 7.92 4.43
CA GLN A 118 -11.01 8.41 4.17
C GLN A 118 -11.60 9.04 5.42
N TYR A 119 -12.49 10.01 5.22
CA TYR A 119 -13.08 10.81 6.29
C TYR A 119 -14.60 10.83 6.14
N ASN A 120 -15.33 10.93 7.25
CA ASN A 120 -16.79 11.05 7.24
C ASN A 120 -17.26 12.48 7.01
N GLU A 121 -16.41 13.47 7.28
CA GLU A 121 -16.70 14.86 6.98
C GLU A 121 -16.57 15.12 5.47
N ASP A 122 -17.65 15.61 4.85
CA ASP A 122 -17.73 15.81 3.39
C ASP A 122 -16.73 16.84 2.83
N ASN A 123 -16.12 17.66 3.68
CA ASN A 123 -15.18 18.72 3.31
C ASN A 123 -13.70 18.29 3.35
N LYS A 124 -13.40 17.03 3.73
CA LYS A 124 -12.03 16.54 3.88
C LYS A 124 -11.70 15.52 2.78
N ASP A 125 -10.78 15.91 1.91
CA ASP A 125 -10.34 15.07 0.79
C ASP A 125 -9.64 13.79 1.26
N SER A 126 -9.84 12.71 0.50
CA SER A 126 -9.13 11.45 0.72
C SER A 126 -7.67 11.55 0.26
N ASN A 127 -6.74 10.99 1.03
CA ASN A 127 -5.32 10.94 0.67
C ASN A 127 -4.86 9.50 0.46
N THR A 128 -4.16 9.23 -0.65
CA THR A 128 -3.58 7.91 -0.95
C THR A 128 -2.08 7.93 -0.78
N PHE A 129 -1.54 6.93 -0.10
CA PHE A 129 -0.10 6.74 0.11
C PHE A 129 0.35 5.39 -0.46
N GLY A 130 1.54 5.38 -1.06
CA GLY A 130 2.15 4.19 -1.66
C GLY A 130 2.57 4.42 -3.11
N PRO A 131 3.01 3.35 -3.80
CA PRO A 131 3.01 1.95 -3.36
C PRO A 131 4.08 1.64 -2.30
N LEU A 132 3.65 1.04 -1.18
CA LEU A 132 4.52 0.43 -0.16
C LEU A 132 4.88 -1.02 -0.55
N PRO A 133 6.03 -1.56 -0.10
CA PRO A 133 6.36 -2.98 -0.31
C PRO A 133 5.25 -3.93 0.18
N LEU A 134 5.06 -5.06 -0.51
CA LEU A 134 4.03 -6.05 -0.14
C LEU A 134 4.22 -6.66 1.26
N ASP A 135 5.43 -6.55 1.80
CA ASP A 135 5.83 -7.05 3.11
C ASP A 135 6.07 -5.96 4.16
N PHE A 136 5.70 -4.72 3.86
CA PHE A 136 5.90 -3.55 4.72
C PHE A 136 5.28 -3.69 6.13
N PHE A 137 4.24 -4.51 6.29
CA PHE A 137 3.52 -4.70 7.56
C PHE A 137 3.78 -6.05 8.25
N ARG A 138 4.83 -6.79 7.86
CA ARG A 138 5.18 -8.09 8.48
C ARG A 138 5.47 -8.00 9.98
#